data_AF-A0A7I7UBP9-F1
#
_entry.id   AF-A0A7I7UBP9-F1
#
_cell.length_a   1.000
_cell.length_b   1.000
_cell.length_c   1.000
_cell.angle_alpha   90.00
_cell.angle_beta   90.00
_cell.angle_gamma   90.00
#
_symmetry.space_group_name_H-M   'P 1'
#
loop_
_entity.id
_entity.type
_entity.pdbx_description
1 polymer ?
#
loop_
_entity_poly.entity_id
_entity_poly.type
_entity_poly.pdbx_seq_one_letter_code
_entity_poly.pdbx_strand_id
1 'polypeptide(L)'
;MNQSLDLADLAVLVIYVLAVARVTLLVNTDRISDPLRLWVAHRAILAQKAADEHAEAGRETVAQQVERRAMRWDLLSYLLGCPWCVGLWLALGSGIVPVRLIGWSWWVVIPLGLACSYVVGLLSRLTEDENAEIVASEG
;
A
#
# COMPACT_ATOMS: atom_id res chain seq x y z
N MET A 1 1.33 -25.90 22.13
CA MET A 1 2.71 -25.51 21.75
C MET A 1 3.01 -24.19 22.41
N ASN A 2 3.60 -24.20 23.61
CA ASN A 2 4.12 -22.99 24.25
C ASN A 2 5.60 -22.92 23.90
N GLN A 3 5.93 -22.28 22.78
CA GLN A 3 7.29 -21.79 22.57
C GLN A 3 7.40 -20.47 23.34
N SER A 4 8.37 -20.38 24.24
CA SER A 4 8.78 -19.09 24.80
C SER A 4 9.28 -18.22 23.64
N LEU A 5 8.69 -17.03 23.49
CA LEU A 5 9.19 -16.02 22.58
C LEU A 5 10.55 -15.55 23.09
N ASP A 6 11.61 -15.96 22.42
CA ASP A 6 12.96 -15.55 22.78
C ASP A 6 13.25 -14.16 22.17
N LEU A 7 14.23 -13.46 22.73
CA LEU A 7 14.65 -12.14 22.23
C LEU A 7 15.03 -12.17 20.74
N ALA A 8 15.55 -13.31 20.27
CA ALA A 8 15.91 -13.53 18.87
C ALA A 8 14.70 -13.47 17.94
N ASP A 9 13.57 -14.09 18.32
CA ASP A 9 12.34 -14.10 17.51
C ASP A 9 11.78 -12.69 17.38
N LEU A 10 11.79 -11.93 18.48
CA LEU A 10 11.36 -10.54 18.49
C LEU A 10 12.27 -9.67 17.62
N ALA A 11 13.59 -9.88 17.66
CA ALA A 11 14.53 -9.18 16.79
C ALA A 11 14.26 -9.48 15.31
N VAL A 12 13.97 -10.73 14.94
CA VAL A 12 13.60 -11.11 13.57
C VAL A 12 12.33 -10.38 13.11
N LEU A 13 11.29 -10.34 13.94
CA LEU A 13 10.04 -9.65 13.60
C LEU A 13 10.23 -8.14 13.45
N VAL A 14 11.01 -7.50 14.35
CA VAL A 14 11.29 -6.07 14.27
C VAL A 14 12.09 -5.73 13.01
N ILE A 15 13.17 -6.46 12.73
CA ILE A 15 13.98 -6.27 11.52
C ILE A 15 13.12 -6.47 10.27
N TYR A 16 12.26 -7.49 10.28
CA TYR A 16 11.33 -7.76 9.19
C TYR A 16 10.37 -6.59 8.95
N VAL A 17 9.72 -6.06 9.99
CA VAL A 17 8.80 -4.92 9.86
C VAL A 17 9.54 -3.68 9.36
N LEU A 18 10.75 -3.41 9.86
CA LEU A 18 11.57 -2.30 9.38
C LEU A 18 11.98 -2.47 7.91
N ALA A 19 12.31 -3.69 7.49
CA ALA A 19 12.60 -3.99 6.09
C ALA A 19 11.38 -3.75 5.21
N VAL A 20 10.19 -4.23 5.61
CA VAL A 20 8.94 -3.97 4.87
C VAL A 20 8.63 -2.48 4.82
N ALA A 21 8.80 -1.74 5.92
CA ALA A 21 8.61 -0.29 5.94
C ALA A 21 9.56 0.41 4.95
N ARG A 22 10.82 -0.01 4.89
CA ARG A 22 11.80 0.54 3.95
C ARG A 22 11.48 0.22 2.50
N VAL A 23 11.10 -1.01 2.19
CA VAL A 23 10.68 -1.38 0.82
C VAL A 23 9.41 -0.64 0.44
N THR A 24 8.47 -0.47 1.37
CA THR A 24 7.24 0.30 1.13
C THR A 24 7.56 1.75 0.79
N LEU A 25 8.42 2.40 1.58
CA LEU A 25 8.89 3.74 1.28
C LEU A 25 9.56 3.78 -0.08
N LEU A 26 10.47 2.85 -0.37
CA LEU A 26 11.14 2.77 -1.68
C LEU A 26 10.11 2.66 -2.81
N VAL A 27 9.12 1.78 -2.73
CA VAL A 27 8.10 1.65 -3.78
C VAL A 27 7.31 2.95 -3.99
N ASN A 28 7.02 3.70 -2.93
CA ASN A 28 6.20 4.91 -2.99
C ASN A 28 6.99 6.20 -3.26
N THR A 29 8.28 6.27 -2.90
CA THR A 29 9.11 7.47 -3.08
C THR A 29 10.15 7.34 -4.18
N ASP A 30 10.46 6.12 -4.65
CA ASP A 30 11.46 5.89 -5.68
C ASP A 30 10.92 6.21 -7.08
N ARG A 31 11.76 6.88 -7.87
CA ARG A 31 11.47 7.29 -9.25
C ARG A 31 11.26 6.12 -10.20
N ILE A 32 11.68 4.92 -9.82
CA ILE A 32 11.52 3.71 -10.64
C ILE A 32 10.02 3.35 -10.76
N SER A 33 9.25 3.53 -9.70
CA SER A 33 7.80 3.25 -9.69
C SER A 33 6.96 4.41 -10.22
N ASP A 34 7.52 5.63 -10.25
CA ASP A 34 6.84 6.84 -10.74
C ASP A 34 6.20 6.70 -12.13
N PRO A 35 6.89 6.21 -13.18
CA PRO A 35 6.27 6.12 -14.50
C PRO A 35 5.06 5.18 -14.51
N LEU A 36 5.13 4.08 -13.75
CA LEU A 36 4.01 3.15 -13.61
C LEU A 36 2.85 3.80 -12.84
N ARG A 37 3.15 4.48 -11.72
CA ARG A 37 2.16 5.18 -10.91
C ARG A 37 1.44 6.27 -11.69
N LEU A 38 2.19 7.10 -12.42
CA LEU A 38 1.65 8.17 -13.26
C LEU A 38 0.84 7.60 -14.43
N TRP A 39 1.27 6.49 -15.03
CA TRP A 39 0.49 5.82 -16.08
C TRP A 39 -0.85 5.32 -15.58
N VAL A 40 -0.90 4.70 -14.39
CA VAL A 40 -2.14 4.24 -13.76
C VAL A 40 -3.03 5.42 -13.36
N ALA A 41 -2.46 6.47 -12.75
CA ALA A 41 -3.21 7.66 -12.37
C ALA A 41 -3.81 8.37 -13.60
N HIS A 42 -3.04 8.50 -14.69
CA HIS A 42 -3.52 9.06 -15.94
C HIS A 42 -4.66 8.22 -16.53
N ARG A 43 -4.54 6.89 -16.49
CA ARG A 43 -5.60 5.95 -16.90
C ARG A 43 -6.88 6.11 -16.08
N ALA A 44 -6.77 6.33 -14.77
CA ALA A 44 -7.92 6.56 -13.89
C ALA A 44 -8.64 7.86 -14.26
N ILE A 45 -7.89 8.96 -14.45
CA ILE A 45 -8.44 10.27 -14.85
C ILE A 45 -9.15 10.17 -16.20
N LEU A 46 -8.54 9.51 -17.19
CA LEU A 46 -9.15 9.32 -18.52
C LEU A 46 -10.44 8.48 -18.44
N ALA A 47 -10.45 7.43 -17.60
CA ALA A 47 -11.62 6.59 -17.43
C ALA A 47 -12.77 7.35 -16.75
N GLN A 48 -12.47 8.24 -15.81
CA GLN A 48 -13.45 9.09 -15.14
C GLN A 48 -14.05 10.12 -16.10
N LYS A 49 -13.21 10.84 -16.87
CA LYS A 49 -13.69 11.77 -17.90
C LYS A 49 -14.63 11.11 -18.91
N ALA A 50 -14.30 9.90 -19.37
CA ALA A 50 -15.16 9.15 -20.27
C ALA A 50 -16.51 8.77 -19.64
N ALA A 51 -16.56 8.54 -18.32
CA ALA A 51 -17.83 8.29 -17.61
C ALA A 51 -18.68 9.56 -17.55
N ASP A 52 -18.06 10.70 -17.22
CA ASP A 52 -18.72 12.01 -17.11
C ASP A 52 -19.31 12.44 -18.47
N GLU A 53 -18.55 12.30 -19.56
CA GLU A 53 -19.02 12.60 -20.93
C GLU A 53 -20.28 11.81 -21.31
N HIS A 54 -20.37 10.53 -20.92
CA HIS A 54 -21.55 9.70 -21.21
C HIS A 54 -22.75 10.00 -20.31
N ALA A 55 -22.51 10.45 -19.07
CA ALA A 55 -23.55 10.92 -18.19
C ALA A 55 -24.18 12.22 -18.73
N GLU A 56 -23.34 13.17 -19.18
CA GLU A 56 -23.79 14.43 -19.79
C GLU A 56 -24.54 14.21 -21.12
N ALA A 57 -24.14 13.20 -21.90
CA ALA A 57 -24.82 12.82 -23.14
C ALA A 57 -26.19 12.12 -22.92
N GLY A 58 -26.65 11.95 -21.67
CA GLY A 58 -27.95 11.35 -21.33
C GLY A 58 -28.05 9.85 -21.63
N ARG A 59 -26.91 9.15 -21.80
CA ARG A 59 -26.86 7.71 -22.09
C ARG A 59 -26.65 6.90 -20.82
N GLU A 60 -27.65 6.90 -19.94
CA GLU A 60 -27.57 6.36 -18.58
C GLU A 60 -27.03 4.92 -18.50
N THR A 61 -27.45 4.02 -19.40
CA THR A 61 -27.02 2.62 -19.39
C THR A 61 -25.55 2.43 -19.76
N VAL A 62 -25.02 3.28 -20.64
CA VAL A 62 -23.61 3.26 -21.04
C VAL A 62 -22.76 3.94 -19.96
N ALA A 63 -23.25 5.04 -19.39
CA ALA A 63 -22.58 5.76 -18.30
C ALA A 63 -22.29 4.82 -17.12
N GLN A 64 -23.28 4.04 -16.67
CA GLN A 64 -23.12 3.06 -15.57
C GLN A 64 -22.04 1.99 -15.85
N GLN A 65 -21.87 1.55 -17.10
CA GLN A 65 -20.85 0.56 -17.46
C GLN A 65 -19.44 1.16 -17.42
N VAL A 66 -19.30 2.39 -17.91
CA VAL A 66 -18.02 3.10 -17.94
C VAL A 66 -17.60 3.54 -16.54
N GLU A 67 -18.56 3.95 -15.70
CA GLU A 67 -18.35 4.29 -14.29
C GLU A 67 -17.76 3.10 -13.50
N ARG A 68 -18.29 1.88 -13.67
CA ARG A 68 -17.72 0.67 -13.04
C ARG A 68 -16.28 0.43 -13.47
N ARG A 69 -15.92 0.75 -14.71
CA ARG A 69 -14.54 0.63 -15.19
C ARG A 69 -13.65 1.71 -14.59
N ALA A 70 -14.16 2.94 -14.43
CA ALA A 70 -13.46 4.03 -13.77
C ALA A 70 -13.14 3.69 -12.30
N MET A 71 -14.13 3.19 -11.54
CA MET A 71 -13.94 2.73 -10.15
C MET A 71 -12.82 1.68 -10.01
N ARG A 72 -12.68 0.77 -10.97
CA ARG A 72 -11.62 -0.26 -10.93
C ARG A 72 -10.23 0.33 -11.13
N TRP A 73 -10.09 1.34 -11.99
CA TRP A 73 -8.83 2.04 -12.18
C TRP A 73 -8.48 2.92 -10.99
N ASP A 74 -9.49 3.56 -10.40
CA ASP A 74 -9.34 4.32 -9.16
C ASP A 74 -8.83 3.41 -8.02
N LEU A 75 -9.48 2.26 -7.79
CA LEU A 75 -9.03 1.27 -6.82
C LEU A 75 -7.60 0.78 -7.08
N LEU A 76 -7.24 0.52 -8.34
CA LEU A 76 -5.89 0.08 -8.71
C LEU A 76 -4.85 1.18 -8.42
N SER A 77 -5.21 2.44 -8.69
CA SER A 77 -4.34 3.58 -8.40
C SER A 77 -4.08 3.72 -6.90
N TYR A 78 -5.11 3.54 -6.07
CA TYR A 78 -4.96 3.47 -4.62
C TYR A 78 -4.07 2.29 -4.24
N LEU A 79 -4.37 1.07 -4.68
CA LEU A 79 -3.64 -0.15 -4.30
C LEU A 79 -2.12 -0.08 -4.55
N LEU A 80 -1.71 0.65 -5.59
CA LEU A 80 -0.32 0.78 -6.03
C LEU A 80 0.38 2.04 -5.49
N GLY A 81 -0.37 3.08 -5.09
CA GLY A 81 0.18 4.36 -4.65
C GLY A 81 0.09 4.63 -3.15
N CYS A 82 -0.62 3.78 -2.41
CA CYS A 82 -0.85 3.97 -0.99
C CYS A 82 0.22 3.24 -0.13
N PRO A 83 0.86 3.89 0.85
CA PRO A 83 1.89 3.23 1.65
C PRO A 83 1.35 2.06 2.48
N TRP A 84 0.19 2.19 3.11
CA TRP A 84 -0.47 1.12 3.86
C TRP A 84 -0.81 -0.16 3.06
N CYS A 85 -1.31 -0.04 1.81
CA CYS A 85 -1.68 -1.22 1.02
C CYS A 85 -0.43 -1.87 0.41
N VAL A 86 0.54 -1.08 -0.07
CA VAL A 86 1.83 -1.64 -0.51
C VAL A 86 2.49 -2.40 0.64
N GLY A 87 2.52 -1.84 1.85
CA GLY A 87 3.00 -2.52 3.05
C GLY A 87 2.25 -3.81 3.38
N LEU A 88 0.92 -3.83 3.19
CA LEU A 88 0.10 -5.04 3.39
C LEU A 88 0.45 -6.15 2.41
N TRP A 89 0.47 -5.87 1.10
CA TRP A 89 0.76 -6.90 0.09
C TRP A 89 2.20 -7.40 0.19
N LEU A 90 3.16 -6.49 0.46
CA LEU A 90 4.53 -6.88 0.76
C LEU A 90 4.57 -7.80 1.98
N ALA A 91 3.94 -7.40 3.09
CA ALA A 91 3.96 -8.18 4.33
C ALA A 91 3.27 -9.55 4.17
N LEU A 92 2.20 -9.65 3.39
CA LEU A 92 1.54 -10.92 3.08
C LEU A 92 2.39 -11.80 2.14
N GLY A 93 3.04 -11.20 1.14
CA GLY A 93 3.90 -11.91 0.19
C GLY A 93 5.19 -12.42 0.83
N SER A 94 5.85 -11.63 1.67
CA SER A 94 7.11 -11.99 2.34
C SER A 94 6.94 -12.58 3.74
N GLY A 95 5.76 -12.49 4.34
CA GLY A 95 5.51 -12.90 5.74
C GLY A 95 5.73 -14.38 6.00
N ILE A 96 5.74 -15.20 4.96
CA ILE A 96 6.09 -16.61 5.06
C ILE A 96 7.53 -16.82 5.54
N VAL A 97 8.45 -15.88 5.24
CA VAL A 97 9.87 -15.97 5.62
C VAL A 97 10.05 -15.96 7.14
N PRO A 98 9.64 -14.91 7.88
CA PRO A 98 9.78 -14.90 9.34
C PRO A 98 8.97 -16.02 10.01
N VAL A 99 7.77 -16.33 9.50
CA VAL A 99 6.94 -17.42 10.04
C VAL A 99 7.63 -18.78 9.94
N ARG A 100 8.32 -19.06 8.83
CA ARG A 100 9.10 -20.31 8.67
C ARG A 100 10.38 -20.34 9.49
N LEU A 101 11.04 -19.19 9.67
CA LEU A 101 12.25 -19.09 10.50
C LEU A 101 11.95 -19.36 11.98
N ILE A 102 10.82 -18.85 12.49
CA ILE A 102 10.40 -19.02 13.89
C ILE A 102 9.70 -20.38 14.10
N GLY A 103 9.31 -21.06 13.02
CA GLY A 103 8.62 -22.36 13.07
C GLY A 103 7.12 -22.24 13.40
N TRP A 104 6.53 -21.06 13.17
CA TRP A 104 5.11 -20.80 13.38
C TRP A 104 4.23 -21.38 12.27
N SER A 105 2.94 -21.53 12.59
CA SER A 105 1.95 -21.93 11.60
C SER A 105 1.78 -20.85 10.53
N TRP A 106 1.61 -21.27 9.27
CA TRP A 106 1.45 -20.36 8.14
C TRP A 106 0.24 -19.42 8.27
N TRP A 107 -0.77 -19.80 9.08
CA TRP A 107 -1.92 -18.95 9.40
C TRP A 107 -1.54 -17.62 10.07
N VAL A 108 -0.37 -17.55 10.73
CA VAL A 108 0.12 -16.33 11.40
C VAL A 108 0.55 -15.25 10.40
N VAL A 109 0.76 -15.60 9.12
CA VAL A 109 1.08 -14.62 8.08
C VAL A 109 -0.01 -13.55 7.94
N ILE A 110 -1.28 -13.93 8.10
CA ILE A 110 -2.42 -13.00 7.98
C ILE A 110 -2.40 -11.94 9.10
N PRO A 111 -2.44 -12.30 10.40
CA PRO A 111 -2.38 -11.30 11.46
C PRO A 111 -1.05 -10.55 11.49
N LEU A 112 0.07 -11.18 11.13
CA LEU A 112 1.36 -10.50 10.98
C LEU A 112 1.31 -9.44 9.88
N GLY A 113 0.72 -9.76 8.73
CA GLY A 113 0.54 -8.83 7.61
C GLY A 113 -0.32 -7.63 8.00
N LEU A 114 -1.42 -7.86 8.71
CA LEU A 114 -2.30 -6.78 9.21
C LEU A 114 -1.58 -5.89 10.24
N ALA A 115 -0.85 -6.47 11.19
CA ALA A 115 -0.08 -5.72 12.17
C ALA A 115 1.03 -4.90 11.50
N CYS A 116 1.75 -5.49 10.55
CA CYS A 116 2.78 -4.81 9.78
C CYS A 116 2.21 -3.66 8.95
N SER A 117 1.06 -3.86 8.28
CA SER A 117 0.37 -2.81 7.52
C SER A 117 -0.03 -1.62 8.40
N TYR A 118 -0.49 -1.88 9.63
CA TYR A 118 -0.80 -0.82 10.60
C TYR A 118 0.44 -0.02 10.99
N VAL A 119 1.56 -0.69 11.32
CA VAL A 119 2.82 -0.04 11.70
C VAL A 119 3.38 0.79 10.55
N VAL A 120 3.38 0.25 9.33
CA VAL A 120 3.85 0.96 8.13
C VAL A 120 2.96 2.16 7.83
N GLY A 121 1.64 2.02 7.97
CA GLY A 121 0.69 3.13 7.82
C GLY A 121 0.93 4.24 8.83
N LEU A 122 1.20 3.90 10.10
CA LEU A 122 1.54 4.87 11.14
C LEU A 122 2.86 5.59 10.84
N LEU A 123 3.90 4.85 10.46
CA LEU A 123 5.21 5.40 10.10
C LEU A 123 5.12 6.34 8.89
N SER A 124 4.33 6.00 7.88
CA SER A 124 4.18 6.85 6.68
C SER A 124 3.59 8.24 7.02
N ARG A 125 2.58 8.29 7.91
CA ARG A 125 1.98 9.55 8.35
C ARG A 125 2.97 10.42 9.11
N LEU A 126 3.74 9.82 10.01
CA LEU A 126 4.77 10.54 10.77
C LEU A 126 5.82 11.17 9.84
N THR A 127 6.24 10.45 8.79
CA THR A 127 7.21 10.98 7.83
C THR A 127 6.62 12.04 6.88
N GLU A 128 5.31 12.03 6.64
CA GLU A 128 4.63 13.06 5.84
C GLU A 128 4.47 14.37 6.64
N ASP A 129 4.08 14.26 7.90
CA ASP A 129 3.89 15.40 8.81
C ASP A 129 5.22 16.14 9.09
N GLU A 130 6.31 15.42 9.35
CA GLU A 130 7.64 16.02 9.57
C GLU A 130 8.15 16.79 8.33
N ASN A 131 7.91 16.26 7.11
CA ASN A 131 8.31 16.94 5.88
C ASN A 131 7.50 18.21 5.61
N ALA A 132 6.21 18.23 5.98
CA ALA A 132 5.35 19.39 5.82
C ALA A 132 5.77 20.56 6.74
N GLU A 133 6.24 20.25 7.95
CA GLU A 133 6.70 21.26 8.92
C GLU A 133 8.02 21.92 8.50
N ILE A 134 8.97 21.16 7.93
CA ILE A 134 10.27 21.68 7.49
C ILE A 134 10.08 22.73 6.37
N VAL A 135 9.20 22.48 5.40
CA VAL A 135 8.93 23.41 4.28
C VAL A 135 8.27 24.70 4.77
N ALA A 136 7.47 24.65 5.84
CA ALA A 136 6.84 25.83 6.41
C ALA A 136 7.79 26.73 7.22
N SER A 137 8.91 26.18 7.72
CA SER A 137 9.91 26.94 8.47
C SER A 137 10.94 27.64 7.58
N GLU A 138 11.03 27.29 6.30
CA GLU A 138 11.99 27.85 5.33
C GLU A 138 11.36 28.89 4.37
N GLY A 139 10.07 29.22 4.53
CA GLY A 139 9.35 30.26 3.78
C GLY A 139 9.06 31.51 4.59
#